data_AF-A0A943G9X8-F1
#
_entry.id   AF-A0A943G9X8-F1
#
_cell.length_a   1.000
_cell.length_b   1.000
_cell.length_c   1.000
_cell.angle_alpha   90.00
_cell.angle_beta   90.00
_cell.angle_gamma   90.00
#
_symmetry.space_group_name_H-M   'P 1'
#
loop_
_entity.id
_entity.type
_entity.pdbx_description
1 polymer ?
#
loop_
_entity_poly.entity_id
_entity_poly.type
_entity_poly.pdbx_seq_one_letter_code
_entity_poly.pdbx_strand_id
1 'polypeptide(L)'
;MERNMDYKVVSQQVVDNVGGLENIEGATHCVTRLRLVLKDTSKYNKAELENIDGVKGVLYNSGQLMIIFGTGTVNKVYDEFMALTGVKEISASEVKGAEADKKGKFFSVLKVFSDIFIPIIPAFVGAAIIIGLKSLIVANGLFGMEGSLADHSEFLKNLASFFAIIATTFDYLPVLVMYSAVKRFGGNPILGILVGIVMVHPSLMNRNAFVMDPSGAEYWNFGPLSIPMVAFQGGVFPAILTAWFMAKVEKIAQKYIPEVVSFVFVPTVTLILANVALFTVFGPLGNLIGDVLAGVIDVLYNRMGVFGAFVFAAFLQPLVVTGTHQFIQGIEANLVATTGFNYIQAIWSVSIIAQGGGAIGMYLIHKKHSKERNICMSSFIPTLVGISEPAIFAANMRYSIIPFICACIGAGCGGAFVKLFEVRAIGQGLTGVLGLLIVTPETLVWYVAGNLIAFIVPIVLIFAYNKAKGVPTTDEEGAGAGFDVSF
;
A
#
# COMPACT_ATOMS: atom_id res chain seq x y z
N MET A 1 -34.14 -16.26 23.79
CA MET A 1 -32.88 -16.62 24.47
C MET A 1 -31.83 -16.76 23.39
N GLU A 2 -31.02 -15.73 23.16
CA GLU A 2 -29.82 -15.86 22.34
C GLU A 2 -28.87 -16.82 23.06
N ARG A 3 -28.50 -17.92 22.41
CA ARG A 3 -27.47 -18.83 22.90
C ARG A 3 -26.18 -18.01 22.96
N ASN A 4 -25.62 -17.80 24.15
CA ASN A 4 -24.29 -17.20 24.27
C ASN A 4 -23.28 -18.15 23.64
N MET A 5 -22.76 -17.78 22.48
CA MET A 5 -21.74 -18.53 21.77
C MET A 5 -20.44 -18.53 22.59
N ASP A 6 -19.92 -19.72 22.89
CA ASP A 6 -18.65 -19.88 23.59
C ASP A 6 -17.49 -19.81 22.58
N TYR A 7 -16.83 -18.66 22.54
CA TYR A 7 -15.75 -18.35 21.58
C TYR A 7 -14.54 -19.27 21.75
N LYS A 8 -14.29 -19.80 22.95
CA LYS A 8 -13.18 -20.72 23.20
C LYS A 8 -13.46 -22.09 22.61
N VAL A 9 -14.70 -22.58 22.77
CA VAL A 9 -15.15 -23.83 22.16
C VAL A 9 -15.15 -23.72 20.63
N VAL A 10 -15.68 -22.62 20.09
CA VAL A 10 -15.66 -22.35 18.63
C VAL A 10 -14.22 -22.34 18.10
N SER A 11 -13.30 -21.66 18.79
CA SER A 11 -11.90 -21.59 18.37
C SER A 11 -11.21 -22.96 18.42
N GLN A 12 -11.50 -23.78 19.43
CA GLN A 12 -10.99 -25.15 19.51
C GLN A 12 -11.52 -26.02 18.35
N GLN A 13 -12.83 -25.93 18.07
CA GLN A 13 -13.43 -26.64 16.94
C GLN A 13 -12.82 -26.23 15.61
N VAL A 14 -12.43 -24.96 15.44
CA VAL A 14 -11.69 -24.53 14.25
C VAL A 14 -10.32 -25.23 14.18
N VAL A 15 -9.55 -25.25 15.26
CA VAL A 15 -8.22 -25.91 15.29
C VAL A 15 -8.34 -27.41 14.95
N ASP A 16 -9.31 -28.10 15.55
CA ASP A 16 -9.52 -29.54 15.35
C ASP A 16 -9.88 -29.85 13.90
N ASN A 17 -10.68 -28.99 13.26
CA ASN A 17 -11.16 -29.19 11.90
C ASN A 17 -10.23 -28.63 10.80
N VAL A 18 -9.14 -27.96 11.16
CA VAL A 18 -8.07 -27.60 10.20
C VAL A 18 -6.88 -28.56 10.23
N GLY A 19 -7.00 -29.70 10.93
CA GLY A 19 -5.93 -30.69 11.01
C GLY A 19 -4.92 -30.43 12.12
N GLY A 20 -5.33 -29.72 13.18
CA GLY A 20 -4.54 -29.49 14.39
C GLY A 20 -3.67 -28.24 14.37
N LEU A 21 -3.10 -27.93 15.53
CA LEU A 21 -2.23 -26.76 15.74
C LEU A 21 -1.01 -26.80 14.80
N GLU A 22 -0.42 -27.97 14.62
CA GLU A 22 0.75 -28.16 13.78
C GLU A 22 0.51 -27.82 12.30
N ASN A 23 -0.75 -27.82 11.84
CA ASN A 23 -1.09 -27.49 10.47
C ASN A 23 -1.27 -25.98 10.23
N ILE A 24 -1.28 -25.15 11.29
CA ILE A 24 -1.49 -23.70 11.17
C ILE A 24 -0.13 -22.99 11.15
N GLU A 25 0.18 -22.28 10.07
CA GLU A 25 1.38 -21.43 9.99
C GLU A 25 1.14 -20.02 10.53
N GLY A 26 -0.09 -19.53 10.41
CA GLY A 26 -0.44 -18.17 10.73
C GLY A 26 -1.93 -17.92 10.80
N ALA A 27 -2.31 -16.90 11.56
CA ALA A 27 -3.69 -16.44 11.64
C ALA A 27 -3.77 -14.91 11.60
N THR A 28 -4.87 -14.42 11.04
CA THR A 28 -5.30 -13.03 11.12
C THR A 28 -6.81 -12.94 10.93
N HIS A 29 -7.38 -11.76 11.07
CA HIS A 29 -8.78 -11.54 10.77
C HIS A 29 -8.99 -10.22 10.03
N CYS A 30 -10.09 -10.16 9.30
CA CYS A 30 -10.64 -8.90 8.80
C CYS A 30 -12.02 -8.66 9.40
N VAL A 31 -12.71 -7.63 8.94
CA VAL A 31 -14.01 -7.16 9.45
C VAL A 31 -15.08 -8.26 9.62
N THR A 32 -15.02 -9.36 8.84
CA THR A 32 -16.01 -10.44 8.91
C THR A 32 -15.45 -11.86 8.94
N ARG A 33 -14.13 -12.07 8.83
CA ARG A 33 -13.55 -13.40 8.56
C ARG A 33 -12.28 -13.66 9.36
N LEU A 34 -12.19 -14.85 9.94
CA LEU A 34 -10.95 -15.44 10.43
C LEU A 34 -10.21 -16.02 9.23
N ARG A 35 -8.91 -15.77 9.12
CA ARG A 35 -8.07 -16.15 7.98
C ARG A 35 -6.89 -16.96 8.49
N LEU A 36 -6.76 -18.18 8.01
CA LEU A 36 -5.73 -19.12 8.42
C LEU A 36 -4.82 -19.46 7.24
N VAL A 37 -3.52 -19.52 7.51
CA VAL A 37 -2.52 -20.10 6.62
C VAL A 37 -2.27 -21.52 7.08
N LEU A 38 -2.47 -22.49 6.19
CA LEU A 38 -2.29 -23.90 6.52
C LEU A 38 -1.04 -24.45 5.82
N LYS A 39 -0.30 -25.33 6.50
CA LYS A 39 0.83 -26.07 5.91
C LYS A 39 0.34 -27.06 4.85
N ASP A 40 -0.79 -27.70 5.11
CA ASP A 40 -1.40 -28.70 4.24
C ASP A 40 -2.91 -28.43 4.11
N THR A 41 -3.30 -28.04 2.90
CA THR A 41 -4.69 -27.70 2.56
C THR A 41 -5.57 -28.93 2.35
N SER A 42 -5.02 -30.14 2.32
CA SER A 42 -5.81 -31.37 2.21
C SER A 42 -6.40 -31.83 3.55
N LYS A 43 -5.94 -31.25 4.66
CA LYS A 43 -6.29 -31.69 6.02
C LYS A 43 -7.48 -30.96 6.66
N TYR A 44 -7.94 -29.85 6.09
CA TYR A 44 -9.09 -29.13 6.65
C TYR A 44 -10.40 -29.76 6.18
N ASN A 45 -11.38 -29.87 7.09
CA ASN A 45 -12.71 -30.37 6.78
C ASN A 45 -13.69 -29.21 6.60
N LYS A 46 -13.95 -28.85 5.34
CA LYS A 46 -14.85 -27.74 5.00
C LYS A 46 -16.25 -27.92 5.59
N ALA A 47 -16.83 -29.12 5.50
CA ALA A 47 -18.20 -29.37 5.91
C ALA A 47 -18.38 -29.22 7.42
N GLU A 48 -17.42 -29.72 8.20
CA GLU A 48 -17.43 -29.57 9.66
C GLU A 48 -17.20 -28.12 10.08
N LEU A 49 -16.29 -27.40 9.41
CA LEU A 49 -16.08 -25.97 9.67
C LEU A 49 -17.34 -25.13 9.38
N GLU A 50 -18.13 -25.48 8.36
CA GLU A 50 -19.40 -24.81 8.05
C GLU A 50 -20.49 -25.09 9.10
N ASN A 51 -20.38 -26.18 9.86
CA ASN A 51 -21.33 -26.55 10.92
C ASN A 51 -20.97 -25.97 12.31
N ILE A 52 -19.82 -25.31 12.44
CA ILE A 52 -19.43 -24.65 13.70
C ILE A 52 -20.38 -23.49 13.99
N ASP A 53 -20.78 -23.35 15.26
CA ASP A 53 -21.69 -22.29 15.68
C ASP A 53 -21.13 -20.90 15.37
N GLY A 54 -21.96 -20.04 14.78
CA GLY A 54 -21.56 -18.72 14.30
C GLY A 54 -20.84 -18.66 12.94
N VAL A 55 -20.48 -19.79 12.32
CA VAL A 55 -19.92 -19.80 10.97
C VAL A 55 -21.02 -19.60 9.93
N LYS A 56 -20.80 -18.65 9.02
CA LYS A 56 -21.70 -18.27 7.91
C LYS A 56 -21.22 -18.77 6.55
N GLY A 57 -20.04 -19.40 6.52
CA GLY A 57 -19.46 -19.99 5.32
C GLY A 57 -17.94 -20.14 5.43
N VAL A 58 -17.41 -21.09 4.67
CA VAL A 58 -15.98 -21.39 4.61
C VAL A 58 -15.54 -21.32 3.15
N LEU A 59 -14.44 -20.63 2.89
CA LEU A 59 -13.90 -20.48 1.55
C LEU A 59 -12.38 -20.48 1.58
N TYR A 60 -11.78 -21.09 0.55
CA TYR A 60 -10.35 -21.04 0.35
C TYR A 60 -10.05 -20.11 -0.82
N ASN A 61 -9.27 -19.05 -0.60
CA ASN A 61 -8.88 -18.12 -1.65
C ASN A 61 -7.57 -17.42 -1.27
N SER A 62 -6.71 -17.16 -2.26
CA SER A 62 -5.44 -16.43 -2.08
C SER A 62 -4.52 -17.06 -1.02
N GLY A 63 -4.40 -18.39 -1.01
CA GLY A 63 -3.57 -19.12 -0.05
C GLY A 63 -4.12 -19.19 1.38
N GLN A 64 -5.33 -18.66 1.63
CA GLN A 64 -5.95 -18.59 2.95
C GLN A 64 -7.21 -19.44 3.02
N LEU A 65 -7.35 -20.20 4.11
CA LEU A 65 -8.63 -20.70 4.56
C LEU A 65 -9.34 -19.58 5.31
N MET A 66 -10.49 -19.14 4.80
CA MET A 66 -11.31 -18.07 5.39
C MET A 66 -12.60 -18.63 5.96
N ILE A 67 -12.81 -18.41 7.26
CA ILE A 67 -14.01 -18.80 7.99
C ILE A 67 -14.78 -17.53 8.31
N ILE A 68 -16.01 -17.41 7.80
CA ILE A 68 -16.83 -16.21 7.91
C ILE A 68 -17.63 -16.28 9.21
N PHE A 69 -17.36 -15.41 10.18
CA PHE A 69 -18.18 -15.25 11.39
C PHE A 69 -19.10 -14.02 11.33
N GLY A 70 -18.75 -13.03 10.50
CA GLY A 70 -19.42 -11.74 10.44
C GLY A 70 -18.81 -10.69 11.37
N THR A 71 -19.33 -9.47 11.27
CA THR A 71 -18.85 -8.29 11.99
C THR A 71 -18.97 -8.43 13.50
N GLY A 72 -17.90 -8.10 14.23
CA GLY A 72 -17.84 -8.14 15.69
C GLY A 72 -17.57 -9.54 16.26
N THR A 73 -18.28 -10.57 15.79
CA THR A 73 -18.09 -11.96 16.22
C THR A 73 -16.68 -12.47 15.91
N VAL A 74 -16.16 -12.11 14.72
CA VAL A 74 -14.82 -12.52 14.28
C VAL A 74 -13.70 -12.06 15.21
N ASN A 75 -13.80 -10.86 15.81
CA ASN A 75 -12.76 -10.33 16.70
C ASN A 75 -12.65 -11.21 17.95
N LYS A 76 -13.80 -11.56 18.54
CA LYS A 76 -13.85 -12.39 19.75
C LYS A 76 -13.37 -13.82 19.49
N VAL A 77 -13.73 -14.41 18.35
CA VAL A 77 -13.19 -15.73 17.95
C VAL A 77 -11.69 -15.63 17.72
N TYR A 78 -11.20 -14.57 17.08
CA TYR A 78 -9.77 -14.39 16.82
C TYR A 78 -8.97 -14.25 18.12
N ASP A 79 -9.44 -13.46 19.08
CA ASP A 79 -8.74 -13.25 20.35
C ASP A 79 -8.56 -14.58 21.12
N GLU A 80 -9.63 -15.39 21.22
CA GLU A 80 -9.57 -16.72 21.84
C GLU A 80 -8.71 -17.69 21.02
N PHE A 81 -8.80 -17.64 19.69
CA PHE A 81 -7.98 -18.46 18.80
C PHE A 81 -6.50 -18.18 18.97
N MET A 82 -6.10 -16.91 19.06
CA MET A 82 -4.71 -16.51 19.29
C MET A 82 -4.23 -16.93 20.68
N ALA A 83 -5.09 -16.79 21.71
CA ALA A 83 -4.78 -17.23 23.07
C ALA A 83 -4.60 -18.77 23.18
N LEU A 84 -5.40 -19.54 22.43
CA LEU A 84 -5.32 -21.00 22.39
C LEU A 84 -4.12 -21.52 21.61
N THR A 85 -3.82 -20.88 20.48
CA THR A 85 -2.84 -21.42 19.52
C THR A 85 -1.44 -20.87 19.71
N GLY A 86 -1.28 -19.66 20.24
CA GLY A 86 0.02 -18.99 20.35
C GLY A 86 0.73 -18.78 19.00
N VAL A 87 0.00 -18.95 17.89
CA VAL A 87 0.54 -18.85 16.53
C VAL A 87 0.85 -17.39 16.24
N LYS A 88 1.86 -17.15 15.40
CA LYS A 88 2.27 -15.80 15.00
C LYS A 88 1.09 -15.09 14.33
N GLU A 89 0.80 -13.86 14.74
CA GLU A 89 -0.10 -12.98 14.00
C GLU A 89 0.56 -12.64 12.66
N ILE A 90 -0.10 -13.02 11.56
CA ILE A 90 0.42 -12.86 10.21
C ILE A 90 -0.49 -11.88 9.47
N SER A 91 0.00 -10.71 9.09
CA SER A 91 -0.78 -9.75 8.31
C SER A 91 -1.37 -10.41 7.05
N ALA A 92 -2.56 -9.98 6.60
CA ALA A 92 -3.21 -10.54 5.40
C ALA A 92 -2.32 -10.49 4.14
N SER A 93 -1.31 -9.62 4.14
CA SER A 93 -0.24 -9.49 3.16
C SER A 93 0.84 -10.57 3.23
N GLU A 94 1.22 -11.05 4.41
CA GLU A 94 2.28 -12.05 4.58
C GLU A 94 1.84 -13.43 4.03
N VAL A 95 0.53 -13.73 4.03
CA VAL A 95 0.02 -15.01 3.51
C VAL A 95 0.08 -15.13 1.98
N LYS A 96 -0.12 -14.02 1.27
CA LYS A 96 0.12 -13.99 -0.18
C LYS A 96 1.60 -14.22 -0.53
N GLY A 97 2.49 -14.17 0.46
CA GLY A 97 3.94 -14.32 0.31
C GLY A 97 4.51 -15.72 0.53
N ALA A 98 3.70 -16.73 0.87
CA ALA A 98 4.18 -18.11 1.03
C ALA A 98 4.49 -18.80 -0.32
N GLU A 99 3.81 -18.39 -1.41
CA GLU A 99 4.16 -18.80 -2.78
C GLU A 99 5.33 -17.98 -3.38
N ALA A 100 5.57 -16.76 -2.86
CA ALA A 100 6.62 -15.88 -3.36
C ALA A 100 8.04 -16.35 -2.99
N ASP A 101 8.20 -17.14 -1.93
CA ASP A 101 9.51 -17.72 -1.56
C ASP A 101 10.03 -18.75 -2.58
N LYS A 102 9.19 -19.21 -3.53
CA LYS A 102 9.62 -19.99 -4.70
C LYS A 102 10.00 -19.14 -5.93
N LYS A 103 9.68 -17.84 -5.98
CA LYS A 103 9.87 -16.98 -7.16
C LYS A 103 11.04 -16.00 -6.98
N GLY A 104 12.29 -16.46 -6.99
CA GLY A 104 13.49 -15.65 -7.27
C GLY A 104 13.85 -14.46 -6.33
N LYS A 105 15.08 -13.94 -6.46
CA LYS A 105 15.62 -12.85 -5.60
C LYS A 105 14.85 -11.52 -5.70
N PHE A 106 14.23 -11.23 -6.84
CA PHE A 106 13.50 -9.98 -7.09
C PHE A 106 12.21 -9.87 -6.25
N PHE A 107 11.40 -10.93 -6.19
CA PHE A 107 10.17 -10.91 -5.40
C PHE A 107 10.44 -10.87 -3.88
N SER A 108 11.59 -11.39 -3.43
CA SER A 108 12.04 -11.26 -2.04
C SER A 108 12.27 -9.80 -1.63
N VAL A 109 12.87 -8.98 -2.49
CA VAL A 109 13.05 -7.54 -2.23
C VAL A 109 11.69 -6.83 -2.13
N LEU A 110 10.76 -7.14 -3.03
CA LEU A 110 9.43 -6.54 -3.03
C LEU A 110 8.64 -6.89 -1.76
N LYS A 111 8.78 -8.12 -1.26
CA LYS A 111 8.20 -8.57 0.03
C LYS A 111 8.74 -7.74 1.20
N VAL A 112 10.06 -7.48 1.24
CA VAL A 112 10.65 -6.62 2.28
C VAL A 112 10.04 -5.22 2.26
N PHE A 113 9.85 -4.62 1.08
CA PHE A 113 9.19 -3.31 0.98
C PHE A 113 7.74 -3.36 1.47
N SER A 114 6.96 -4.36 1.05
CA SER A 114 5.57 -4.53 1.51
C SER A 114 5.49 -4.65 3.03
N ASP A 115 6.33 -5.49 3.65
CA ASP A 115 6.33 -5.70 5.10
C ASP A 115 6.68 -4.40 5.87
N ILE A 116 7.47 -3.51 5.27
CA ILE A 116 7.85 -2.21 5.85
C ILE A 116 6.72 -1.18 5.73
N PHE A 117 6.06 -1.10 4.57
CA PHE A 117 5.08 -0.05 4.30
C PHE A 117 3.69 -0.34 4.86
N ILE A 118 3.25 -1.60 4.92
CA ILE A 118 1.89 -1.94 5.34
C ILE A 118 1.54 -1.42 6.74
N PRO A 119 2.39 -1.57 7.78
CA PRO A 119 2.09 -1.06 9.11
C PRO A 119 1.94 0.47 9.18
N ILE A 120 2.49 1.20 8.22
CA ILE A 120 2.54 2.67 8.21
C ILE A 120 1.50 3.30 7.26
N ILE A 121 0.81 2.51 6.42
CA ILE A 121 -0.26 2.97 5.51
C ILE A 121 -1.32 3.83 6.24
N PRO A 122 -1.90 3.42 7.39
CA PRO A 122 -2.95 4.21 8.03
C PRO A 122 -2.51 5.64 8.40
N ALA A 123 -1.24 5.80 8.78
CA ALA A 123 -0.67 7.11 9.11
C ALA A 123 -0.59 8.01 7.87
N PHE A 124 -0.18 7.47 6.71
CA PHE A 124 -0.13 8.25 5.47
C PHE A 124 -1.50 8.63 4.94
N VAL A 125 -2.47 7.72 5.04
CA VAL A 125 -3.84 8.03 4.61
C VAL A 125 -4.41 9.17 5.45
N GLY A 126 -4.25 9.12 6.78
CA GLY A 126 -4.68 10.20 7.67
C GLY A 126 -3.99 11.53 7.35
N ALA A 127 -2.67 11.52 7.19
CA ALA A 127 -1.89 12.72 6.85
C ALA A 127 -2.28 13.32 5.50
N ALA A 128 -2.49 12.48 4.49
CA ALA A 128 -2.87 12.91 3.14
C ALA A 128 -4.26 13.56 3.12
N ILE A 129 -5.22 13.08 3.92
CA ILE A 129 -6.55 13.71 4.03
C ILE A 129 -6.41 15.12 4.61
N ILE A 130 -5.60 15.27 5.65
CA ILE A 130 -5.38 16.55 6.32
C ILE A 130 -4.67 17.54 5.39
N ILE A 131 -3.67 17.08 4.64
CA ILE A 131 -3.02 17.87 3.57
C ILE A 131 -4.05 18.27 2.53
N GLY A 132 -4.91 17.36 2.12
CA GLY A 132 -5.91 17.67 1.11
C GLY A 132 -6.94 18.70 1.57
N LEU A 133 -7.41 18.60 2.83
CA LEU A 133 -8.27 19.61 3.45
C LEU A 133 -7.59 20.97 3.51
N LYS A 134 -6.33 21.03 3.98
CA LYS A 134 -5.52 22.26 3.95
C LYS A 134 -5.47 22.83 2.52
N SER A 135 -5.21 21.98 1.54
CA SER A 135 -4.96 22.38 0.16
C SER A 135 -6.20 22.95 -0.50
N LEU A 136 -7.39 22.40 -0.21
CA LEU A 136 -8.65 23.02 -0.62
C LEU A 136 -8.84 24.42 -0.04
N ILE A 137 -8.42 24.65 1.20
CA ILE A 137 -8.56 25.95 1.86
C ILE A 137 -7.61 27.00 1.25
N VAL A 138 -6.37 26.62 0.92
CA VAL A 138 -5.35 27.56 0.40
C VAL A 138 -5.28 27.59 -1.14
N ALA A 139 -6.14 26.84 -1.82
CA ALA A 139 -6.19 26.79 -3.27
C ALA A 139 -6.71 28.11 -3.85
N ASN A 140 -5.90 28.74 -4.69
CA ASN A 140 -6.30 29.92 -5.45
C ASN A 140 -7.27 29.56 -6.58
N GLY A 141 -8.24 30.43 -6.87
CA GLY A 141 -9.13 30.25 -8.02
C GLY A 141 -10.22 29.20 -7.83
N LEU A 142 -10.29 28.59 -6.65
CA LEU A 142 -11.26 27.53 -6.39
C LEU A 142 -12.69 28.10 -6.46
N PHE A 143 -13.58 27.42 -7.18
CA PHE A 143 -14.94 27.90 -7.52
C PHE A 143 -14.99 29.20 -8.34
N GLY A 144 -13.92 29.57 -9.03
CA GLY A 144 -13.86 30.81 -9.83
C GLY A 144 -13.70 32.08 -9.00
N MET A 145 -13.29 31.95 -7.73
CA MET A 145 -13.02 33.08 -6.84
C MET A 145 -11.66 33.73 -7.13
N GLU A 146 -11.52 35.01 -6.84
CA GLU A 146 -10.20 35.68 -6.81
C GLU A 146 -9.50 35.37 -5.48
N GLY A 147 -8.28 34.82 -5.52
CA GLY A 147 -7.56 34.34 -4.32
C GLY A 147 -8.04 32.97 -3.80
N SER A 148 -7.66 32.63 -2.58
CA SER A 148 -8.00 31.36 -1.91
C SER A 148 -9.07 31.53 -0.84
N LEU A 149 -9.70 30.43 -0.40
CA LEU A 149 -10.66 30.48 0.73
C LEU A 149 -10.02 31.05 2.00
N ALA A 150 -8.71 30.83 2.20
CA ALA A 150 -7.95 31.37 3.32
C ALA A 150 -7.85 32.92 3.28
N ASP A 151 -7.81 33.53 2.10
CA ASP A 151 -7.66 34.99 1.96
C ASP A 151 -8.94 35.73 2.36
N HIS A 152 -10.10 35.07 2.21
CA HIS A 152 -11.41 35.63 2.52
C HIS A 152 -11.88 35.37 3.96
N SER A 153 -11.13 34.59 4.74
CA SER A 153 -11.51 34.25 6.12
C SER A 153 -10.31 33.97 7.01
N GLU A 154 -10.16 34.76 8.07
CA GLU A 154 -9.13 34.54 9.10
C GLU A 154 -9.25 33.18 9.80
N PHE A 155 -10.48 32.68 10.04
CA PHE A 155 -10.69 31.34 10.58
C PHE A 155 -10.10 30.26 9.66
N LEU A 156 -10.46 30.26 8.38
CA LEU A 156 -9.92 29.34 7.37
C LEU A 156 -8.39 29.46 7.20
N LYS A 157 -7.84 30.67 7.25
CA LYS A 157 -6.38 30.88 7.26
C LYS A 157 -5.71 30.19 8.45
N ASN A 158 -6.23 30.41 9.65
CA ASN A 158 -5.72 29.79 10.88
C ASN A 158 -5.92 28.27 10.86
N LEU A 159 -7.05 27.79 10.34
CA LEU A 159 -7.33 26.37 10.18
C LEU A 159 -6.37 25.69 9.19
N ALA A 160 -6.06 26.34 8.06
CA ALA A 160 -5.07 25.85 7.12
C ALA A 160 -3.66 25.79 7.73
N SER A 161 -3.27 26.82 8.50
CA SER A 161 -2.01 26.81 9.25
C SER A 161 -1.98 25.69 10.29
N PHE A 162 -3.08 25.44 11.00
CA PHE A 162 -3.20 24.35 11.95
C PHE A 162 -3.08 22.98 11.27
N PHE A 163 -3.78 22.77 10.15
CA PHE A 163 -3.65 21.54 9.36
C PHE A 163 -2.25 21.36 8.78
N ALA A 164 -1.54 22.44 8.43
CA ALA A 164 -0.15 22.35 7.98
C ALA A 164 0.78 21.74 9.05
N ILE A 165 0.56 22.05 10.32
CA ILE A 165 1.32 21.47 11.43
C ILE A 165 1.00 19.98 11.60
N ILE A 166 -0.28 19.60 11.52
CA ILE A 166 -0.69 18.19 11.65
C ILE A 166 -0.18 17.35 10.46
N ALA A 167 -0.14 17.96 9.27
CA ALA A 167 0.30 17.35 8.02
C ALA A 167 1.81 17.03 7.93
N THR A 168 2.60 17.34 8.96
CA THR A 168 4.06 17.11 9.00
C THR A 168 4.46 15.63 8.95
N THR A 169 3.50 14.70 8.98
CA THR A 169 3.76 13.25 8.92
C THR A 169 4.68 12.83 7.77
N PHE A 170 4.61 13.48 6.60
CA PHE A 170 5.51 13.17 5.48
C PHE A 170 6.95 13.64 5.71
N ASP A 171 7.16 14.73 6.44
CA ASP A 171 8.50 15.19 6.82
C ASP A 171 9.18 14.16 7.73
N TYR A 172 8.38 13.53 8.60
CA TYR A 172 8.79 12.46 9.53
C TYR A 172 8.69 11.05 8.93
N LEU A 173 8.46 10.91 7.62
CA LEU A 173 8.39 9.62 6.95
C LEU A 173 9.58 8.68 7.29
N PRO A 174 10.85 9.15 7.31
CA PRO A 174 11.96 8.30 7.68
C PRO A 174 11.84 7.68 9.07
N VAL A 175 11.20 8.36 10.03
CA VAL A 175 10.97 7.84 11.38
C VAL A 175 10.05 6.62 11.35
N LEU A 176 8.94 6.73 10.61
CA LEU A 176 7.98 5.65 10.44
C LEU A 176 8.60 4.44 9.72
N VAL A 177 9.37 4.71 8.66
CA VAL A 177 10.09 3.69 7.90
C VAL A 177 11.14 3.02 8.78
N MET A 178 11.93 3.77 9.56
CA MET A 178 12.93 3.20 10.47
C MET A 178 12.30 2.28 11.51
N TYR A 179 11.19 2.69 12.14
CA TYR A 179 10.46 1.84 13.08
C TYR A 179 10.06 0.50 12.45
N SER A 180 9.40 0.57 11.29
CA SER A 180 8.87 -0.61 10.61
C SER A 180 9.99 -1.51 10.06
N ALA A 181 11.01 -0.91 9.45
CA ALA A 181 12.17 -1.62 8.89
C ALA A 181 13.02 -2.30 9.96
N VAL A 182 13.32 -1.62 11.08
CA VAL A 182 14.07 -2.25 12.18
C VAL A 182 13.30 -3.41 12.78
N LYS A 183 11.97 -3.26 12.98
CA LYS A 183 11.10 -4.36 13.41
C LYS A 183 11.17 -5.53 12.43
N ARG A 184 11.12 -5.26 11.13
CA ARG A 184 11.18 -6.27 10.07
C ARG A 184 12.52 -7.01 10.02
N PHE A 185 13.63 -6.32 10.24
CA PHE A 185 14.97 -6.92 10.30
C PHE A 185 15.30 -7.54 11.65
N GLY A 186 14.41 -7.42 12.64
CA GLY A 186 14.50 -8.04 13.96
C GLY A 186 15.48 -7.32 14.90
N GLY A 187 15.60 -5.99 14.79
CA GLY A 187 16.24 -5.14 15.79
C GLY A 187 15.22 -4.44 16.69
N ASN A 188 15.67 -3.56 17.59
CA ASN A 188 14.82 -2.80 18.49
C ASN A 188 14.19 -1.58 17.80
N PRO A 189 12.85 -1.56 17.59
CA PRO A 189 12.19 -0.47 16.87
C PRO A 189 12.31 0.90 17.55
N ILE A 190 12.48 0.95 18.87
CA ILE A 190 12.68 2.21 19.61
C ILE A 190 14.01 2.85 19.22
N LEU A 191 15.08 2.06 19.13
CA LEU A 191 16.37 2.58 18.65
C LEU A 191 16.25 3.02 17.17
N GLY A 192 15.43 2.32 16.37
CA GLY A 192 15.10 2.72 15.01
C GLY A 192 14.44 4.11 14.96
N ILE A 193 13.45 4.37 15.81
CA ILE A 193 12.83 5.70 15.94
C ILE A 193 13.87 6.77 16.26
N LEU A 194 14.80 6.51 17.18
CA LEU A 194 15.84 7.48 17.55
C LEU A 194 16.72 7.86 16.34
N VAL A 195 17.17 6.88 15.56
CA VAL A 195 17.93 7.15 14.31
C VAL A 195 17.05 7.88 13.29
N GLY A 196 15.77 7.51 13.18
CA GLY A 196 14.80 8.22 12.35
C GLY A 196 14.63 9.70 12.73
N ILE A 197 14.65 10.03 14.03
CA ILE A 197 14.60 11.42 14.51
C ILE A 197 15.88 12.16 14.11
N VAL A 198 17.04 11.52 14.18
CA VAL A 198 18.32 12.10 13.71
C VAL A 198 18.25 12.43 12.22
N MET A 199 17.63 11.57 11.41
CA MET A 199 17.46 11.80 9.96
C MET A 199 16.73 13.10 9.63
N VAL A 200 15.91 13.63 10.54
CA VAL A 200 15.10 14.85 10.35
C VAL A 200 15.38 15.91 11.41
N HIS A 201 16.57 15.86 12.00
CA HIS A 201 16.98 16.76 13.07
C HIS A 201 16.97 18.23 12.58
N PRO A 202 16.42 19.19 13.35
CA PRO A 202 16.24 20.57 12.90
C PRO A 202 17.54 21.34 12.65
N SER A 203 18.65 20.91 13.25
CA SER A 203 19.99 21.47 12.98
C SER A 203 20.63 20.96 11.68
N LEU A 204 19.99 20.03 10.97
CA LEU A 204 20.38 19.65 9.62
C LEU A 204 19.64 20.54 8.63
N MET A 205 20.31 20.96 7.57
CA MET A 205 19.69 21.70 6.48
C MET A 205 18.53 20.87 5.91
N ASN A 206 17.38 21.52 5.73
CA ASN A 206 16.23 20.88 5.11
C ASN A 206 16.59 20.39 3.70
N ARG A 207 16.28 19.12 3.39
CA ARG A 207 16.62 18.48 2.11
C ARG A 207 16.10 19.27 0.91
N ASN A 208 14.88 19.79 1.00
CA ASN A 208 14.24 20.48 -0.13
C ASN A 208 14.93 21.82 -0.40
N ALA A 209 15.40 22.50 0.66
CA ALA A 209 16.23 23.69 0.53
C ALA A 209 17.60 23.35 -0.08
N PHE A 210 18.22 22.25 0.34
CA PHE A 210 19.51 21.80 -0.19
C PHE A 210 19.48 21.48 -1.68
N VAL A 211 18.39 20.86 -2.17
CA VAL A 211 18.22 20.56 -3.61
C VAL A 211 18.15 21.86 -4.44
N MET A 212 17.55 22.92 -3.89
CA MET A 212 17.39 24.21 -4.59
C MET A 212 18.66 25.05 -4.54
N ASP A 213 19.33 25.09 -3.39
CA ASP A 213 20.58 25.80 -3.19
C ASP A 213 21.54 24.98 -2.31
N PRO A 214 22.41 24.16 -2.93
CA PRO A 214 23.40 23.38 -2.20
C PRO A 214 24.47 24.23 -1.51
N SER A 215 24.65 25.50 -1.91
CA SER A 215 25.76 26.35 -1.43
C SER A 215 25.60 26.78 0.03
N GLY A 216 24.37 26.74 0.55
CA GLY A 216 24.05 27.06 1.94
C GLY A 216 24.29 25.92 2.94
N ALA A 217 24.77 24.75 2.49
CA ALA A 217 24.99 23.61 3.38
C ALA A 217 26.25 23.75 4.23
N GLU A 218 26.12 23.46 5.53
CA GLU A 218 27.27 23.20 6.39
C GLU A 218 27.78 21.77 6.20
N TYR A 219 29.05 21.54 6.53
CA TYR A 219 29.71 20.25 6.35
C TYR A 219 30.46 19.83 7.61
N TRP A 220 30.33 18.55 7.97
CA TRP A 220 31.26 17.91 8.89
C TRP A 220 32.51 17.47 8.13
N ASN A 221 33.68 17.87 8.62
CA ASN A 221 34.97 17.51 8.01
C ASN A 221 35.74 16.55 8.93
N PHE A 222 35.86 15.31 8.49
CA PHE A 222 36.61 14.25 9.18
C PHE A 222 37.88 13.91 8.37
N GLY A 223 38.81 14.85 8.31
CA GLY A 223 40.01 14.73 7.47
C GLY A 223 39.66 14.83 5.98
N PRO A 224 39.93 13.79 5.15
CA PRO A 224 39.60 13.81 3.72
C PRO A 224 38.11 13.60 3.43
N LEU A 225 37.32 13.20 4.43
CA LEU A 225 35.89 12.95 4.30
C LEU A 225 35.10 14.20 4.68
N SER A 226 34.39 14.78 3.71
CA SER A 226 33.46 15.89 3.94
C SER A 226 32.02 15.40 3.76
N ILE A 227 31.18 15.62 4.76
CA ILE A 227 29.81 15.11 4.81
C ILE A 227 28.85 16.31 4.94
N PRO A 228 27.89 16.48 4.01
CA PRO A 228 26.92 17.55 4.09
C PRO A 228 25.97 17.33 5.27
N MET A 229 25.75 18.38 6.06
CA MET A 229 24.79 18.41 7.18
C MET A 229 23.36 18.59 6.65
N VAL A 230 22.89 17.61 5.90
CA VAL A 230 21.59 17.65 5.23
C VAL A 230 20.70 16.57 5.81
N ALA A 231 19.46 16.94 6.09
CA ALA A 231 18.45 16.01 6.58
C ALA A 231 17.96 15.11 5.45
N PHE A 232 17.33 14.01 5.84
CA PHE A 232 16.78 13.00 4.95
C PHE A 232 15.25 13.06 4.95
N GLN A 233 14.62 14.25 5.00
CA GLN A 233 13.16 14.36 4.88
C GLN A 233 12.68 13.57 3.64
N GLY A 234 11.62 12.76 3.81
CA GLY A 234 11.11 11.88 2.76
C GLY A 234 12.04 10.73 2.31
N GLY A 235 13.21 10.56 2.94
CA GLY A 235 14.24 9.59 2.57
C GLY A 235 13.92 8.15 2.98
N VAL A 236 13.17 7.44 2.14
CA VAL A 236 12.83 6.02 2.34
C VAL A 236 14.04 5.10 2.22
N PHE A 237 14.78 5.17 1.12
CA PHE A 237 15.91 4.25 0.88
C PHE A 237 17.05 4.41 1.90
N PRO A 238 17.47 5.65 2.26
CA PRO A 238 18.39 5.85 3.38
C PRO A 238 17.94 5.17 4.68
N ALA A 239 16.64 5.27 5.02
CA ALA A 239 16.08 4.68 6.22
C ALA A 239 16.12 3.14 6.17
N ILE A 240 15.66 2.53 5.09
CA ILE A 240 15.64 1.05 4.97
C ILE A 240 17.05 0.45 5.05
N LEU A 241 18.01 1.05 4.33
CA LEU A 241 19.41 0.60 4.34
C LEU A 241 20.05 0.76 5.72
N THR A 242 19.83 1.90 6.37
CA THR A 242 20.31 2.16 7.72
C THR A 242 19.69 1.20 8.74
N ALA A 243 18.38 0.96 8.66
CA ALA A 243 17.66 0.01 9.52
C ALA A 243 18.19 -1.42 9.39
N TRP A 244 18.45 -1.87 8.16
CA TRP A 244 19.04 -3.19 7.90
C TRP A 244 20.42 -3.34 8.55
N PHE A 245 21.28 -2.34 8.36
CA PHE A 245 22.62 -2.34 8.95
C PHE A 245 22.56 -2.27 10.48
N MET A 246 21.76 -1.36 11.01
CA MET A 246 21.56 -1.16 12.43
C MET A 246 21.08 -2.45 13.12
N ALA A 247 20.09 -3.15 12.55
CA ALA A 247 19.60 -4.41 13.10
C ALA A 247 20.68 -5.51 13.14
N LYS A 248 21.63 -5.49 12.18
CA LYS A 248 22.79 -6.39 12.22
C LYS A 248 23.80 -5.98 13.28
N VAL A 249 24.12 -4.69 13.36
CA VAL A 249 25.04 -4.16 14.38
C VAL A 249 24.50 -4.46 15.77
N GLU A 250 23.22 -4.26 16.02
CA GLU A 250 22.58 -4.54 17.30
C GLU A 250 22.73 -6.02 17.70
N LYS A 251 22.41 -6.95 16.79
CA LYS A 251 22.55 -8.39 17.06
C LYS A 251 23.99 -8.82 17.29
N ILE A 252 24.93 -8.20 16.59
CA ILE A 252 26.37 -8.42 16.79
C ILE A 252 26.78 -7.87 18.16
N ALA A 253 26.39 -6.64 18.50
CA ALA A 253 26.67 -6.02 19.79
C ALA A 253 26.10 -6.86 20.95
N GLN A 254 24.86 -7.35 20.84
CA GLN A 254 24.25 -8.27 21.82
C GLN A 254 25.05 -9.57 21.99
N LYS A 255 25.72 -10.04 20.94
CA LYS A 255 26.51 -11.28 20.98
C LYS A 255 27.90 -11.09 21.62
N TYR A 256 28.54 -9.94 21.38
CA TYR A 256 29.95 -9.73 21.77
C TYR A 256 30.14 -8.86 23.00
N ILE A 257 29.17 -8.02 23.37
CA ILE A 257 29.25 -7.18 24.56
C ILE A 257 28.90 -8.01 25.81
N PRO A 258 29.74 -8.01 26.86
CA PRO A 258 29.44 -8.73 28.09
C PRO A 258 28.10 -8.32 28.71
N GLU A 259 27.34 -9.30 29.21
CA GLU A 259 25.98 -9.11 29.72
C GLU A 259 25.88 -7.99 30.78
N VAL A 260 26.87 -7.92 31.70
CA VAL A 260 26.95 -6.93 32.79
C VAL A 260 26.89 -5.48 32.31
N VAL A 261 27.37 -5.22 31.08
CA VAL A 261 27.43 -3.85 30.51
C VAL A 261 26.52 -3.71 29.28
N SER A 262 25.82 -4.78 28.88
CA SER A 262 25.03 -4.84 27.66
C SER A 262 23.91 -3.79 27.59
N PHE A 263 23.25 -3.53 28.72
CA PHE A 263 22.16 -2.54 28.83
C PHE A 263 22.60 -1.13 28.40
N VAL A 264 23.86 -0.76 28.66
CA VAL A 264 24.41 0.56 28.33
C VAL A 264 25.07 0.56 26.96
N PHE A 265 25.95 -0.42 26.70
CA PHE A 265 26.81 -0.36 25.52
C PHE A 265 26.15 -0.87 24.24
N VAL A 266 25.24 -1.85 24.30
CA VAL A 266 24.52 -2.33 23.10
C VAL A 266 23.77 -1.19 22.40
N PRO A 267 22.86 -0.44 23.08
CA PRO A 267 22.16 0.65 22.41
C PRO A 267 23.11 1.78 22.00
N THR A 268 24.11 2.11 22.82
CA THR A 268 25.09 3.18 22.52
C THR A 268 25.89 2.89 21.25
N VAL A 269 26.50 1.71 21.16
CA VAL A 269 27.30 1.31 19.98
C VAL A 269 26.40 1.20 18.74
N THR A 270 25.20 0.65 18.90
CA THR A 270 24.23 0.53 17.81
C THR A 270 23.87 1.90 17.23
N LEU A 271 23.54 2.88 18.08
CA LEU A 271 23.18 4.23 17.64
C LEU A 271 24.36 4.96 16.99
N ILE A 272 25.56 4.90 17.58
CA ILE A 272 26.74 5.56 17.02
C ILE A 272 27.05 5.00 15.63
N LEU A 273 27.16 3.67 15.51
CA LEU A 273 27.51 3.04 14.24
C LEU A 273 26.41 3.21 13.19
N ALA A 274 25.13 3.14 13.58
CA ALA A 274 24.02 3.37 12.67
C ALA A 274 24.02 4.80 12.11
N ASN A 275 24.23 5.82 12.95
CA ASN A 275 24.27 7.21 12.49
C ASN A 275 25.53 7.51 11.67
N VAL A 276 26.69 6.99 12.05
CA VAL A 276 27.91 7.10 11.21
C VAL A 276 27.65 6.49 9.84
N ALA A 277 27.09 5.27 9.79
CA ALA A 277 26.80 4.60 8.53
C ALA A 277 25.70 5.29 7.71
N LEU A 278 24.69 5.88 8.36
CA LEU A 278 23.65 6.70 7.73
C LEU A 278 24.29 7.86 6.96
N PHE A 279 25.11 8.69 7.62
CA PHE A 279 25.64 9.90 6.97
C PHE A 279 26.77 9.60 5.98
N THR A 280 27.54 8.53 6.18
CA THR A 280 28.72 8.22 5.34
C THR A 280 28.42 7.30 4.15
N VAL A 281 27.53 6.31 4.32
CA VAL A 281 27.35 5.23 3.33
C VAL A 281 25.89 5.14 2.89
N PHE A 282 24.97 4.86 3.81
CA PHE A 282 23.60 4.49 3.45
C PHE A 282 22.72 5.66 3.05
N GLY A 283 23.00 6.86 3.55
CA GLY A 283 22.39 8.11 3.13
C GLY A 283 22.71 8.42 1.67
N PRO A 284 24.00 8.59 1.30
CA PRO A 284 24.41 8.79 -0.09
C PRO A 284 23.95 7.67 -1.02
N LEU A 285 24.10 6.40 -0.60
CA LEU A 285 23.66 5.26 -1.41
C LEU A 285 22.14 5.23 -1.60
N GLY A 286 21.39 5.51 -0.55
CA GLY A 286 19.93 5.58 -0.61
C GLY A 286 19.44 6.73 -1.49
N ASN A 287 20.12 7.88 -1.44
CA ASN A 287 19.84 9.00 -2.33
C ASN A 287 20.13 8.63 -3.79
N LEU A 288 21.28 8.01 -4.08
CA LEU A 288 21.61 7.53 -5.41
C LEU A 288 20.56 6.57 -5.97
N ILE A 289 20.06 5.64 -5.14
CA ILE A 289 18.97 4.73 -5.55
C ILE A 289 17.71 5.52 -5.89
N GLY A 290 17.36 6.51 -5.07
CA GLY A 290 16.23 7.42 -5.32
C GLY A 290 16.39 8.18 -6.64
N ASP A 291 17.57 8.75 -6.89
CA ASP A 291 17.87 9.55 -8.08
C ASP A 291 17.83 8.71 -9.37
N VAL A 292 18.39 7.49 -9.34
CA VAL A 292 18.31 6.54 -10.46
C VAL A 292 16.86 6.20 -10.76
N LEU A 293 16.05 5.97 -9.73
CA LEU A 293 14.65 5.59 -9.89
C LEU A 293 13.80 6.77 -10.38
N ALA A 294 14.05 7.97 -9.88
CA ALA A 294 13.48 9.20 -10.39
C ALA A 294 13.84 9.41 -11.87
N GLY A 295 15.08 9.09 -12.27
CA GLY A 295 15.52 9.11 -13.67
C GLY A 295 14.80 8.09 -14.56
N VAL A 296 14.56 6.87 -14.08
CA VAL A 296 13.76 5.87 -14.81
C VAL A 296 12.34 6.37 -15.03
N ILE A 297 11.75 6.96 -14.00
CA ILE A 297 10.38 7.49 -14.11
C ILE A 297 10.36 8.75 -14.99
N ASP A 298 11.36 9.61 -14.95
CA ASP A 298 11.48 10.73 -15.88
C ASP A 298 11.51 10.25 -17.34
N VAL A 299 12.24 9.17 -17.63
CA VAL A 299 12.21 8.55 -18.96
C VAL A 299 10.81 8.04 -19.31
N LEU A 300 10.16 7.31 -18.41
CA LEU A 300 8.82 6.76 -18.63
C LEU A 300 7.74 7.85 -18.75
N TYR A 301 7.84 8.93 -17.97
CA TYR A 301 6.78 9.94 -17.83
C TYR A 301 7.02 11.16 -18.73
N ASN A 302 8.25 11.68 -18.80
CA ASN A 302 8.56 12.87 -19.59
C ASN A 302 9.06 12.52 -21.00
N ARG A 303 9.94 11.52 -21.17
CA ARG A 303 10.48 11.20 -22.50
C ARG A 303 9.56 10.32 -23.34
N MET A 304 8.93 9.31 -22.73
CA MET A 304 7.94 8.47 -23.41
C MET A 304 6.54 9.10 -23.46
N GLY A 305 6.35 10.21 -22.75
CA GLY A 305 5.15 11.03 -22.78
C GLY A 305 3.86 10.24 -22.57
N VAL A 306 2.87 10.50 -23.41
CA VAL A 306 1.53 9.89 -23.36
C VAL A 306 1.59 8.37 -23.46
N PHE A 307 2.46 7.82 -24.30
CA PHE A 307 2.60 6.37 -24.46
C PHE A 307 3.18 5.71 -23.20
N GLY A 308 4.21 6.30 -22.60
CA GLY A 308 4.77 5.80 -21.34
C GLY A 308 3.75 5.82 -20.20
N ALA A 309 2.94 6.88 -20.10
CA ALA A 309 1.86 6.97 -19.12
C ALA A 309 0.75 5.94 -19.35
N PHE A 310 0.41 5.64 -20.62
CA PHE A 310 -0.51 4.56 -20.97
C PHE A 310 0.00 3.21 -20.46
N VAL A 311 1.23 2.86 -20.83
CA VAL A 311 1.84 1.58 -20.45
C VAL A 311 1.93 1.48 -18.94
N PHE A 312 2.39 2.54 -18.28
CA PHE A 312 2.53 2.52 -16.83
C PHE A 312 1.19 2.31 -16.13
N ALA A 313 0.14 3.07 -16.49
CA ALA A 313 -1.20 2.91 -15.90
C ALA A 313 -1.79 1.50 -16.12
N ALA A 314 -1.55 0.91 -17.30
CA ALA A 314 -2.04 -0.42 -17.65
C ALA A 314 -1.35 -1.54 -16.85
N PHE A 315 -0.08 -1.37 -16.50
CA PHE A 315 0.71 -2.36 -15.75
C PHE A 315 0.61 -2.25 -14.23
N LEU A 316 0.04 -1.17 -13.69
CA LEU A 316 -0.11 -1.00 -12.24
C LEU A 316 -0.99 -2.09 -11.60
N GLN A 317 -2.15 -2.44 -12.16
CA GLN A 317 -3.01 -3.48 -11.56
C GLN A 317 -2.43 -4.89 -11.65
N PRO A 318 -1.70 -5.28 -12.71
CA PRO A 318 -0.87 -6.49 -12.69
C PRO A 318 0.10 -6.54 -11.49
N LEU A 319 0.72 -5.41 -11.12
CA LEU A 319 1.57 -5.32 -9.92
C LEU A 319 0.77 -5.37 -8.60
N VAL A 320 -0.51 -4.98 -8.64
CA VAL A 320 -1.44 -5.17 -7.50
C VAL A 320 -1.73 -6.65 -7.29
N VAL A 321 -1.94 -7.41 -8.37
CA VAL A 321 -2.18 -8.86 -8.31
C VAL A 321 -1.00 -9.59 -7.65
N THR A 322 0.23 -9.23 -8.01
CA THR A 322 1.45 -9.81 -7.42
C THR A 322 1.78 -9.27 -6.02
N GLY A 323 1.09 -8.23 -5.54
CA GLY A 323 1.36 -7.58 -4.26
C GLY A 323 2.66 -6.75 -4.23
N THR A 324 3.31 -6.57 -5.38
CA THR A 324 4.63 -5.90 -5.48
C THR A 324 4.53 -4.38 -5.65
N HIS A 325 3.33 -3.86 -5.88
CA HIS A 325 3.04 -2.45 -6.05
C HIS A 325 3.41 -1.56 -4.85
N GLN A 326 3.57 -2.13 -3.65
CA GLN A 326 3.99 -1.39 -2.45
C GLN A 326 5.38 -0.75 -2.61
N PHE A 327 6.22 -1.31 -3.49
CA PHE A 327 7.49 -0.69 -3.88
C PHE A 327 7.30 0.70 -4.50
N ILE A 328 6.21 0.92 -5.25
CA ILE A 328 5.92 2.19 -5.94
C ILE A 328 5.67 3.32 -4.94
N GLN A 329 5.08 3.03 -3.78
CA GLN A 329 4.83 4.02 -2.73
C GLN A 329 6.14 4.62 -2.19
N GLY A 330 7.20 3.82 -2.08
CA GLY A 330 8.53 4.33 -1.73
C GLY A 330 9.08 5.32 -2.76
N ILE A 331 8.67 5.17 -4.02
CA ILE A 331 9.06 6.07 -5.11
C ILE A 331 8.23 7.34 -5.11
N GLU A 332 6.91 7.22 -4.92
CA GLU A 332 6.00 8.36 -4.79
C GLU A 332 6.41 9.26 -3.62
N ALA A 333 6.79 8.66 -2.49
CA ALA A 333 7.35 9.38 -1.36
C ALA A 333 8.60 10.18 -1.73
N ASN A 334 9.54 9.54 -2.45
CA ASN A 334 10.76 10.20 -2.88
C ASN A 334 10.46 11.33 -3.89
N LEU A 335 9.49 11.13 -4.77
CA LEU A 335 9.09 12.09 -5.79
C LEU A 335 8.50 13.37 -5.18
N VAL A 336 7.60 13.23 -4.19
CA VAL A 336 7.09 14.37 -3.43
C VAL A 336 8.23 15.09 -2.71
N ALA A 337 9.15 14.35 -2.09
CA ALA A 337 10.25 14.93 -1.35
C ALA A 337 11.25 15.69 -2.25
N THR A 338 11.54 15.20 -3.45
CA THR A 338 12.56 15.80 -4.33
C THR A 338 11.99 16.84 -5.30
N THR A 339 10.74 16.69 -5.72
CA THR A 339 10.13 17.55 -6.78
C THR A 339 8.98 18.42 -6.28
N GLY A 340 8.48 18.17 -5.06
CA GLY A 340 7.29 18.83 -4.50
C GLY A 340 5.95 18.33 -5.03
N PHE A 341 5.95 17.45 -6.05
CA PHE A 341 4.73 16.92 -6.66
C PHE A 341 4.82 15.41 -6.88
N ASN A 342 3.66 14.75 -7.01
CA ASN A 342 3.51 13.35 -7.36
C ASN A 342 2.57 13.23 -8.57
N TYR A 343 3.15 12.99 -9.75
CA TYR A 343 2.37 12.71 -10.96
C TYR A 343 1.95 11.24 -11.09
N ILE A 344 2.59 10.32 -10.34
CA ILE A 344 2.21 8.89 -10.31
C ILE A 344 0.85 8.74 -9.64
N GLN A 345 0.50 9.61 -8.70
CA GLN A 345 -0.79 9.60 -8.00
C GLN A 345 -1.99 9.57 -8.94
N ALA A 346 -1.98 10.40 -9.98
CA ALA A 346 -3.07 10.47 -10.96
C ALA A 346 -3.16 9.18 -11.79
N ILE A 347 -2.01 8.62 -12.18
CA ILE A 347 -1.88 7.36 -12.91
C ILE A 347 -2.41 6.19 -12.05
N TRP A 348 -2.10 6.19 -10.76
CA TRP A 348 -2.64 5.23 -9.79
C TRP A 348 -4.16 5.31 -9.70
N SER A 349 -4.71 6.52 -9.61
CA SER A 349 -6.15 6.71 -9.51
C SER A 349 -6.89 6.15 -10.72
N VAL A 350 -6.48 6.54 -11.93
CA VAL A 350 -7.13 6.04 -13.15
C VAL A 350 -6.99 4.52 -13.26
N SER A 351 -5.88 3.96 -12.79
CA SER A 351 -5.66 2.52 -12.77
C SER A 351 -6.62 1.76 -11.84
N ILE A 352 -6.86 2.30 -10.64
CA ILE A 352 -7.81 1.72 -9.67
C ILE A 352 -9.25 1.88 -10.16
N ILE A 353 -9.62 3.09 -10.61
CA ILE A 353 -10.97 3.38 -11.09
C ILE A 353 -11.31 2.54 -12.33
N ALA A 354 -10.34 2.21 -13.19
CA ALA A 354 -10.57 1.31 -14.30
C ALA A 354 -10.98 -0.11 -13.86
N GLN A 355 -10.47 -0.61 -12.75
CA GLN A 355 -10.93 -1.90 -12.20
C GLN A 355 -12.38 -1.80 -11.71
N GLY A 356 -12.77 -0.64 -11.16
CA GLY A 356 -14.16 -0.32 -10.86
C GLY A 356 -15.05 -0.30 -12.10
N GLY A 357 -14.55 0.28 -13.20
CA GLY A 357 -15.18 0.23 -14.51
C GLY A 357 -15.36 -1.20 -15.02
N GLY A 358 -14.36 -2.05 -14.86
CA GLY A 358 -14.44 -3.48 -15.15
C GLY A 358 -15.55 -4.18 -14.34
N ALA A 359 -15.64 -3.90 -13.04
CA ALA A 359 -16.65 -4.48 -12.17
C ALA A 359 -18.07 -4.03 -12.58
N ILE A 360 -18.24 -2.76 -12.97
CA ILE A 360 -19.52 -2.27 -13.49
C ILE A 360 -19.81 -2.84 -14.89
N GLY A 361 -18.82 -3.05 -15.74
CA GLY A 361 -18.98 -3.76 -17.01
C GLY A 361 -19.54 -5.16 -16.78
N MET A 362 -18.95 -5.91 -15.85
CA MET A 362 -19.44 -7.22 -15.44
C MET A 362 -20.86 -7.15 -14.82
N TYR A 363 -21.13 -6.17 -13.96
CA TYR A 363 -22.45 -5.94 -13.37
C TYR A 363 -23.56 -5.82 -14.43
N LEU A 364 -23.25 -5.15 -15.55
CA LEU A 364 -24.23 -4.87 -16.59
C LEU A 364 -24.49 -6.06 -17.52
N ILE A 365 -23.55 -6.99 -17.68
CA ILE A 365 -23.74 -8.19 -18.51
C ILE A 365 -24.37 -9.36 -17.72
N HIS A 366 -24.24 -9.40 -16.40
CA HIS A 366 -24.89 -10.41 -15.57
C HIS A 366 -26.42 -10.20 -15.49
N LYS A 367 -27.15 -11.30 -15.27
CA LYS A 367 -28.61 -11.28 -15.09
C LYS A 367 -29.04 -10.32 -13.97
N LYS A 368 -30.17 -9.65 -14.21
CA LYS A 368 -30.83 -8.83 -13.17
C LYS A 368 -31.14 -9.69 -11.95
N HIS A 369 -30.91 -9.14 -10.76
CA HIS A 369 -31.10 -9.79 -9.46
C HIS A 369 -30.20 -11.02 -9.17
N SER A 370 -29.16 -11.27 -9.96
CA SER A 370 -28.20 -12.33 -9.65
C SER A 370 -27.27 -11.96 -8.48
N LYS A 371 -26.68 -12.98 -7.85
CA LYS A 371 -25.69 -12.80 -6.77
C LYS A 371 -24.45 -12.09 -7.30
N GLU A 372 -24.06 -12.38 -8.53
CA GLU A 372 -22.90 -11.83 -9.24
C GLU A 372 -23.06 -10.33 -9.44
N ARG A 373 -24.27 -9.87 -9.76
CA ARG A 373 -24.59 -8.44 -9.88
C ARG A 373 -24.38 -7.72 -8.53
N ASN A 374 -24.81 -8.33 -7.42
CA ASN A 374 -24.56 -7.76 -6.09
C ASN A 374 -23.06 -7.72 -5.76
N ILE A 375 -22.31 -8.78 -6.11
CA ILE A 375 -20.87 -8.85 -5.90
C ILE A 375 -20.14 -7.76 -6.70
N CYS A 376 -20.43 -7.64 -7.99
CA CYS A 376 -19.84 -6.62 -8.87
C CYS A 376 -20.09 -5.20 -8.34
N MET A 377 -21.32 -4.90 -7.91
CA MET A 377 -21.65 -3.59 -7.32
C MET A 377 -20.88 -3.35 -6.01
N SER A 378 -20.87 -4.34 -5.11
CA SER A 378 -20.15 -4.22 -3.83
C SER A 378 -18.63 -4.12 -4.00
N SER A 379 -18.08 -4.68 -5.08
CA SER A 379 -16.67 -4.61 -5.44
C SER A 379 -16.26 -3.29 -6.10
N PHE A 380 -17.20 -2.56 -6.71
CA PHE A 380 -16.95 -1.24 -7.29
C PHE A 380 -16.69 -0.17 -6.20
N ILE A 381 -17.49 -0.17 -5.13
CA ILE A 381 -17.43 0.89 -4.10
C ILE A 381 -16.02 1.08 -3.50
N PRO A 382 -15.27 0.02 -3.13
CA PRO A 382 -13.89 0.16 -2.65
C PRO A 382 -12.94 0.86 -3.64
N THR A 383 -13.17 0.75 -4.95
CA THR A 383 -12.31 1.39 -5.95
C THR A 383 -12.40 2.91 -5.90
N LEU A 384 -13.54 3.45 -5.46
CA LEU A 384 -13.73 4.90 -5.29
C LEU A 384 -12.84 5.48 -4.18
N VAL A 385 -12.40 4.65 -3.24
CA VAL A 385 -11.54 5.05 -2.12
C VAL A 385 -10.14 4.47 -2.22
N GLY A 386 -9.77 3.97 -3.40
CA GLY A 386 -8.40 3.55 -3.69
C GLY A 386 -8.09 2.07 -3.47
N ILE A 387 -9.10 1.22 -3.26
CA ILE A 387 -8.93 -0.22 -3.01
C ILE A 387 -9.46 -1.00 -4.22
N SER A 388 -8.58 -1.60 -5.01
CA SER A 388 -8.95 -2.31 -6.25
C SER A 388 -9.10 -3.83 -6.08
N GLU A 389 -8.58 -4.42 -5.00
CA GLU A 389 -8.53 -5.87 -4.81
C GLU A 389 -9.92 -6.55 -4.86
N PRO A 390 -10.99 -6.00 -4.25
CA PRO A 390 -12.33 -6.56 -4.38
C PRO A 390 -12.83 -6.58 -5.83
N ALA A 391 -12.52 -5.54 -6.62
CA ALA A 391 -12.89 -5.47 -8.03
C ALA A 391 -12.09 -6.47 -8.88
N ILE A 392 -10.77 -6.55 -8.67
CA ILE A 392 -9.89 -7.47 -9.38
C ILE A 392 -10.35 -8.92 -9.13
N PHE A 393 -10.38 -9.36 -7.88
CA PHE A 393 -10.52 -10.79 -7.56
C PHE A 393 -11.97 -11.27 -7.50
N ALA A 394 -12.90 -10.45 -7.02
CA ALA A 394 -14.29 -10.90 -6.84
C ALA A 394 -15.19 -10.62 -8.07
N ALA A 395 -14.74 -9.77 -9.00
CA ALA A 395 -15.46 -9.47 -10.24
C ALA A 395 -14.62 -9.75 -11.49
N ASN A 396 -13.50 -9.06 -11.67
CA ASN A 396 -12.82 -8.95 -12.97
C ASN A 396 -11.99 -10.18 -13.37
N MET A 397 -11.56 -11.00 -12.41
CA MET A 397 -10.80 -12.24 -12.64
C MET A 397 -11.55 -13.48 -12.15
N ARG A 398 -12.81 -13.33 -11.73
CA ARG A 398 -13.53 -14.42 -11.07
C ARG A 398 -13.82 -15.60 -12.00
N TYR A 399 -14.19 -15.30 -13.24
CA TYR A 399 -14.58 -16.31 -14.25
C TYR A 399 -13.69 -16.26 -15.50
N SER A 400 -13.02 -15.13 -15.74
CA SER A 400 -12.17 -14.91 -16.89
C SER A 400 -11.22 -13.77 -16.60
N ILE A 401 -10.05 -13.77 -17.24
CA ILE A 401 -9.09 -12.65 -17.18
C ILE A 401 -9.49 -11.48 -18.09
N ILE A 402 -10.46 -11.68 -18.99
CA ILE A 402 -10.85 -10.67 -20.00
C ILE A 402 -11.29 -9.33 -19.37
N PRO A 403 -12.18 -9.28 -18.36
CA PRO A 403 -12.60 -8.01 -17.77
C PRO A 403 -11.43 -7.27 -17.11
N PHE A 404 -10.48 -8.01 -16.50
CA PHE A 404 -9.26 -7.44 -15.95
C PHE A 404 -8.38 -6.81 -17.04
N ILE A 405 -8.20 -7.45 -18.19
CA ILE A 405 -7.45 -6.89 -19.32
C ILE A 405 -8.14 -5.64 -19.88
N CYS A 406 -9.48 -5.66 -20.03
CA CYS A 406 -10.26 -4.50 -20.44
C CYS A 406 -10.07 -3.33 -19.47
N ALA A 407 -10.04 -3.61 -18.15
CA ALA A 407 -9.73 -2.63 -17.13
C ALA A 407 -8.29 -2.09 -17.24
N CYS A 408 -7.28 -2.92 -17.50
CA CYS A 408 -5.91 -2.46 -17.73
C CYS A 408 -5.79 -1.54 -18.97
N ILE A 409 -6.53 -1.85 -20.04
CA ILE A 409 -6.57 -0.97 -21.23
C ILE A 409 -7.23 0.37 -20.90
N GLY A 410 -8.35 0.35 -20.17
CA GLY A 410 -8.99 1.58 -19.69
C GLY A 410 -8.10 2.42 -18.78
N ALA A 411 -7.36 1.77 -17.88
CA ALA A 411 -6.33 2.42 -17.07
C ALA A 411 -5.30 3.11 -17.95
N GLY A 412 -4.79 2.44 -18.99
CA GLY A 412 -3.90 3.02 -19.98
C GLY A 412 -4.48 4.27 -20.64
N CYS A 413 -5.73 4.23 -21.11
CA CYS A 413 -6.39 5.38 -21.72
C CYS A 413 -6.51 6.57 -20.75
N GLY A 414 -6.90 6.31 -19.50
CA GLY A 414 -6.93 7.34 -18.46
C GLY A 414 -5.54 7.89 -18.15
N GLY A 415 -4.52 7.02 -18.10
CA GLY A 415 -3.12 7.36 -17.85
C GLY A 415 -2.54 8.29 -18.91
N ALA A 416 -2.77 7.95 -20.18
CA ALA A 416 -2.46 8.77 -21.33
C ALA A 416 -3.09 10.17 -21.22
N PHE A 417 -4.39 10.22 -20.86
CA PHE A 417 -5.13 11.47 -20.72
C PHE A 417 -4.58 12.35 -19.60
N VAL A 418 -4.38 11.81 -18.38
CA VAL A 418 -3.87 12.60 -17.26
C VAL A 418 -2.44 13.09 -17.48
N LYS A 419 -1.63 12.37 -18.28
CA LYS A 419 -0.32 12.87 -18.72
C LYS A 419 -0.44 14.02 -19.71
N LEU A 420 -1.35 13.93 -20.68
CA LEU A 420 -1.56 14.97 -21.70
C LEU A 420 -1.87 16.33 -21.08
N PHE A 421 -2.63 16.34 -19.97
CA PHE A 421 -3.00 17.55 -19.23
C PHE A 421 -2.12 17.81 -17.99
N GLU A 422 -0.99 17.11 -17.90
CA GLU A 422 0.00 17.24 -16.81
C GLU A 422 -0.60 17.25 -15.40
N VAL A 423 -1.55 16.35 -15.13
CA VAL A 423 -2.20 16.24 -13.83
C VAL A 423 -1.17 15.83 -12.77
N ARG A 424 -1.07 16.61 -11.69
CA ARG A 424 -0.12 16.42 -10.59
C ARG A 424 -0.85 16.43 -9.25
N ALA A 425 -0.28 15.75 -8.26
CA ALA A 425 -0.71 15.81 -6.87
C ALA A 425 0.38 16.38 -5.97
N ILE A 426 0.00 16.85 -4.79
CA ILE A 426 0.89 17.39 -3.75
C ILE A 426 1.08 16.43 -2.57
N GLY A 427 0.68 15.17 -2.77
CA GLY A 427 0.76 14.12 -1.76
C GLY A 427 0.61 12.74 -2.39
N GLN A 428 0.50 11.72 -1.54
CA GLN A 428 0.32 10.33 -1.96
C GLN A 428 -0.71 9.60 -1.09
N GLY A 429 -1.20 8.46 -1.57
CA GLY A 429 -2.04 7.55 -0.78
C GLY A 429 -3.55 7.84 -0.82
N LEU A 430 -4.01 8.90 -1.50
CA LEU A 430 -5.43 9.17 -1.74
C LEU A 430 -5.76 9.12 -3.23
N THR A 431 -6.39 8.05 -3.68
CA THR A 431 -6.76 7.84 -5.08
C THR A 431 -8.28 7.80 -5.23
N GLY A 432 -8.77 7.67 -6.47
CA GLY A 432 -10.19 7.66 -6.77
C GLY A 432 -10.85 9.00 -6.43
N VAL A 433 -11.96 8.97 -5.70
CA VAL A 433 -12.67 10.17 -5.26
C VAL A 433 -11.84 10.95 -4.24
N LEU A 434 -11.11 10.26 -3.36
CA LEU A 434 -10.31 10.92 -2.33
C LEU A 434 -9.11 11.67 -2.89
N GLY A 435 -8.62 11.28 -4.08
CA GLY A 435 -7.53 12.00 -4.74
C GLY A 435 -7.89 13.43 -5.17
N LEU A 436 -9.17 13.78 -5.26
CA LEU A 436 -9.62 15.16 -5.46
C LEU A 436 -9.11 16.12 -4.38
N LEU A 437 -8.79 15.59 -3.20
CA LEU A 437 -8.28 16.40 -2.09
C LEU A 437 -6.82 16.80 -2.29
N ILE A 438 -6.02 16.00 -3.01
CA ILE A 438 -4.56 16.18 -3.10
C ILE A 438 -4.05 16.47 -4.52
N VAL A 439 -4.92 16.45 -5.53
CA VAL A 439 -4.58 16.90 -6.88
C VAL A 439 -4.49 18.41 -6.90
N THR A 440 -3.53 18.96 -7.65
CA THR A 440 -3.37 20.40 -7.81
C THR A 440 -4.66 21.01 -8.36
N PRO A 441 -5.20 22.08 -7.75
CA PRO A 441 -6.51 22.64 -8.11
C PRO A 441 -6.65 22.96 -9.60
N GLU A 442 -5.58 23.45 -10.23
CA GLU A 442 -5.52 23.82 -11.65
C GLU A 442 -5.82 22.66 -12.61
N THR A 443 -5.53 21.43 -12.21
CA THR A 443 -5.69 20.22 -13.06
C THR A 443 -6.79 19.28 -12.56
N LEU A 444 -7.57 19.69 -11.56
CA LEU A 444 -8.60 18.86 -10.92
C LEU A 444 -9.68 18.40 -11.91
N VAL A 445 -10.11 19.27 -12.83
CA VAL A 445 -11.08 18.89 -13.88
C VAL A 445 -10.52 17.77 -14.78
N TRP A 446 -9.24 17.85 -15.13
CA TRP A 446 -8.57 16.85 -15.96
C TRP A 446 -8.37 15.53 -15.21
N TYR A 447 -8.14 15.58 -13.90
CA TYR A 447 -8.15 14.39 -13.06
C TYR A 447 -9.51 13.68 -13.09
N VAL A 448 -10.62 14.42 -12.93
CA VAL A 448 -11.97 13.85 -13.00
C VAL A 448 -12.21 13.22 -14.37
N ALA A 449 -11.90 13.95 -15.45
CA ALA A 449 -12.07 13.46 -16.81
C ALA A 449 -11.24 12.19 -17.09
N GLY A 450 -9.98 12.15 -16.64
CA GLY A 450 -9.11 10.97 -16.76
C GLY A 450 -9.67 9.74 -16.04
N ASN A 451 -10.20 9.92 -14.83
CA ASN A 451 -10.85 8.84 -14.08
C ASN A 451 -12.15 8.37 -14.74
N LEU A 452 -12.94 9.29 -15.32
CA LEU A 452 -14.14 8.93 -16.08
C LEU A 452 -13.80 8.14 -17.34
N ILE A 453 -12.77 8.53 -18.08
CA ILE A 453 -12.27 7.77 -19.24
C ILE A 453 -11.87 6.36 -18.81
N ALA A 454 -11.07 6.25 -17.75
CA ALA A 454 -10.63 4.98 -17.21
C ALA A 454 -11.79 4.10 -16.73
N PHE A 455 -12.86 4.69 -16.20
CA PHE A 455 -14.08 3.99 -15.80
C PHE A 455 -14.91 3.50 -16.99
N ILE A 456 -15.06 4.32 -18.04
CA ILE A 456 -15.97 4.05 -19.16
C ILE A 456 -15.36 3.07 -20.17
N VAL A 457 -14.07 3.20 -20.49
CA VAL A 457 -13.42 2.37 -21.51
C VAL A 457 -13.56 0.86 -21.23
N PRO A 458 -13.31 0.35 -20.01
CA PRO A 458 -13.48 -1.07 -19.70
C PRO A 458 -14.92 -1.54 -19.90
N ILE A 459 -15.91 -0.72 -19.53
CA ILE A 459 -17.33 -1.04 -19.70
C ILE A 459 -17.61 -1.27 -21.19
N VAL A 460 -17.21 -0.33 -22.05
CA VAL A 460 -17.40 -0.41 -23.50
C VAL A 460 -16.70 -1.65 -24.08
N LEU A 461 -15.45 -1.91 -23.69
CA LEU A 461 -14.68 -3.06 -24.17
C LEU A 461 -15.30 -4.39 -23.74
N ILE A 462 -15.79 -4.50 -22.50
CA ILE A 462 -16.46 -5.70 -21.98
C ILE A 462 -17.75 -5.96 -22.78
N PHE A 463 -18.57 -4.94 -23.04
CA PHE A 463 -19.77 -5.10 -23.86
C PHE A 463 -19.46 -5.52 -25.29
N ALA A 464 -18.46 -4.89 -25.91
CA ALA A 464 -18.03 -5.21 -27.27
C ALA A 464 -17.54 -6.67 -27.35
N TYR A 465 -16.71 -7.10 -26.40
CA TYR A 465 -16.22 -8.47 -26.32
C TYR A 465 -17.37 -9.46 -26.06
N ASN A 466 -18.27 -9.15 -25.12
CA ASN A 466 -19.41 -9.99 -24.80
C ASN A 466 -20.32 -10.22 -26.02
N LYS A 467 -20.59 -9.18 -26.81
CA LYS A 467 -21.38 -9.29 -28.03
C LYS A 467 -20.68 -10.12 -29.12
N ALA A 468 -19.36 -10.09 -29.19
CA ALA A 468 -18.58 -10.76 -30.22
C ALA A 468 -18.27 -12.23 -29.92
N LYS A 469 -17.96 -12.55 -28.66
CA LYS A 469 -17.44 -13.87 -28.24
C LYS A 469 -18.07 -14.44 -26.97
N GLY A 470 -18.87 -13.66 -26.24
CA GLY A 470 -19.29 -13.98 -24.88
C GLY A 470 -18.15 -13.76 -23.89
N VAL A 471 -18.43 -13.03 -22.81
CA VAL A 471 -17.55 -13.03 -21.64
C VAL A 471 -18.00 -14.18 -20.74
N PRO A 472 -17.12 -15.11 -20.35
CA PRO A 472 -17.50 -16.21 -19.48
C PRO A 472 -18.17 -15.72 -18.20
N THR A 473 -19.35 -16.26 -17.91
CA THR A 473 -20.11 -16.03 -16.67
C THR A 473 -20.62 -17.36 -16.14
N THR A 474 -21.08 -17.40 -14.88
CA THR A 474 -21.70 -18.59 -14.27
C THR A 474 -22.84 -19.19 -15.08
N ASP A 475 -23.50 -18.40 -15.93
CA ASP A 475 -24.61 -18.85 -16.76
C ASP A 475 -24.15 -19.75 -17.93
N GLU A 476 -22.83 -19.82 -18.22
CA GLU A 476 -22.24 -20.63 -19.30
C GLU A 476 -21.39 -21.83 -18.80
N GLU A 477 -20.97 -21.86 -17.53
CA GLU A 477 -20.14 -22.95 -16.95
C GLU A 477 -20.88 -24.30 -16.79
N GLY A 478 -22.15 -24.39 -17.21
CA GLY A 478 -22.82 -25.67 -17.48
C GLY A 478 -22.23 -26.43 -18.67
N ALA A 479 -21.35 -25.81 -19.47
CA ALA A 479 -20.67 -26.43 -20.61
C ALA A 479 -19.15 -26.22 -20.56
N GLY A 480 -18.50 -26.96 -19.67
CA GLY A 480 -17.10 -27.43 -19.77
C GLY A 480 -16.02 -26.49 -20.29
N ALA A 481 -15.27 -25.88 -19.38
CA ALA A 481 -13.82 -25.69 -19.52
C ALA A 481 -13.22 -25.34 -18.15
N GLY A 482 -12.56 -26.31 -17.51
CA GLY A 482 -11.72 -26.03 -16.34
C GLY A 482 -10.54 -25.16 -16.78
N PHE A 483 -10.40 -23.99 -16.16
CA PHE A 483 -9.24 -23.12 -16.37
C PHE A 483 -8.18 -23.42 -15.33
N ASP A 484 -7.06 -23.97 -15.79
CA ASP A 484 -5.83 -24.13 -15.04
C ASP A 484 -5.09 -22.79 -15.01
N VAL A 485 -4.86 -22.25 -13.81
CA VAL A 485 -4.11 -21.00 -13.61
C VAL A 485 -2.74 -21.37 -13.05
N SER A 486 -1.87 -21.87 -13.91
CA SER A 486 -0.45 -22.05 -13.61
C SER A 486 0.33 -20.80 -14.05
N PHE A 487 0.90 -20.10 -13.06
CA PHE A 487 1.91 -19.02 -13.22
C PHE A 487 3.16 -19.33 -12.43
#